data_AF-A0A946XR16-F1
#
_entry.id   AF-A0A946XR16-F1
#
_cell.length_a   1.000
_cell.length_b   1.000
_cell.length_c   1.000
_cell.angle_alpha   90.00
_cell.angle_beta   90.00
_cell.angle_gamma   90.00
#
_symmetry.space_group_name_H-M   'P 1'
#
loop_
_entity.id
_entity.type
_entity.pdbx_description
1 polymer ?
#
loop_
_entity_poly.entity_id
_entity_poly.type
_entity_poly.pdbx_seq_one_letter_code
_entity_poly.pdbx_strand_id
1 'polypeptide(L)' 'MASSVSSPVAVVINEVMSNNETTVADGDGDFPDWIELYNASDTAAELTGYQLSDNDANLSEWGFPAGTI' A
#
# COMPACT_ATOMS: atom_id res chain seq x y z
N MET A 1 -22.85 22.58 -7.63
CA MET A 1 -21.44 22.17 -7.39
C MET A 1 -21.49 20.68 -7.12
N ALA A 2 -21.03 19.84 -8.05
CA ALA A 2 -21.10 18.40 -7.85
C ALA A 2 -20.12 18.00 -6.74
N SER A 3 -20.64 17.44 -5.65
CA SER A 3 -19.80 16.75 -4.67
C SER A 3 -19.19 15.54 -5.37
N SER A 4 -17.88 15.56 -5.59
CA SER A 4 -17.14 14.36 -5.96
C SER A 4 -17.15 13.43 -4.75
N VAL A 5 -18.04 12.45 -4.76
CA VAL A 5 -17.84 11.24 -3.98
C VAL A 5 -16.54 10.63 -4.49
N SER A 6 -15.49 10.68 -3.67
CA SER A 6 -14.33 9.81 -3.85
C SER A 6 -14.89 8.40 -3.85
N SER A 7 -14.80 7.68 -4.97
CA SER A 7 -15.04 6.24 -4.94
C SER A 7 -14.20 5.66 -3.79
N PRO A 8 -14.72 4.69 -3.02
CA PRO A 8 -13.90 4.02 -2.03
C PRO A 8 -12.64 3.53 -2.75
N VAL A 9 -11.49 3.90 -2.21
CA VAL A 9 -10.20 3.49 -2.74
C VAL A 9 -10.23 1.96 -2.75
N ALA A 10 -10.23 1.38 -3.95
CA ALA A 10 -10.27 -0.06 -4.12
C ALA A 10 -8.92 -0.73 -3.83
N VAL A 11 -7.93 0.05 -3.39
CA VAL A 11 -6.64 -0.45 -2.93
C VAL A 11 -6.82 -1.05 -1.54
N VAL A 12 -6.52 -2.33 -1.44
CA VAL A 12 -6.57 -3.10 -0.19
C VAL A 12 -5.20 -3.68 0.12
N ILE A 13 -4.93 -3.95 1.39
CA ILE A 13 -3.87 -4.88 1.76
C ILE A 13 -4.39 -6.28 1.40
N ASN A 14 -3.77 -6.91 0.41
CA ASN A 14 -4.21 -8.21 -0.11
C ASN A 14 -3.50 -9.36 0.60
N GLU A 15 -2.21 -9.20 0.90
CA GLU A 15 -1.38 -10.18 1.59
C GLU A 15 -0.43 -9.50 2.57
N VAL A 16 -0.07 -10.24 3.62
CA VAL A 16 0.92 -9.86 4.62
C VAL A 16 1.84 -11.05 4.87
N MET A 17 3.14 -10.82 4.75
CA MET A 17 4.19 -11.77 5.09
C MET A 17 5.06 -11.18 6.19
N SER A 18 4.81 -11.57 7.44
CA SER A 18 5.48 -11.05 8.64
C SER A 18 6.57 -11.98 9.22
N ASN A 19 6.88 -13.07 8.53
CA ASN A 19 8.06 -13.89 8.82
C ASN A 19 8.58 -14.55 7.55
N ASN A 20 9.16 -13.73 6.68
CA ASN A 20 9.75 -14.20 5.45
C ASN A 20 11.18 -14.70 5.70
N GLU A 21 11.40 -16.01 5.75
CA GLU A 21 12.76 -16.54 5.96
C GLU A 21 13.34 -17.19 4.70
N THR A 22 12.48 -17.66 3.79
CA THR A 22 12.89 -18.56 2.69
C THR A 22 12.07 -18.40 1.40
N THR A 23 11.08 -17.51 1.37
CA THR A 23 10.10 -17.49 0.27
C THR A 23 10.45 -16.49 -0.83
N VAL A 24 10.30 -15.20 -0.55
CA VAL A 24 10.51 -14.12 -1.52
C VAL A 24 11.70 -13.29 -1.06
N ALA A 25 12.82 -13.39 -1.77
CA ALA A 25 13.94 -12.49 -1.52
C ALA A 25 13.71 -11.14 -2.21
N ASP A 26 14.25 -10.07 -1.65
CA ASP A 26 14.35 -8.77 -2.30
C ASP A 26 15.50 -8.72 -3.33
N GLY A 27 15.79 -7.52 -3.86
CA GLY A 27 16.84 -7.33 -4.87
C GLY A 27 18.27 -7.56 -4.36
N ASP A 28 18.47 -7.52 -3.04
CA ASP A 28 19.77 -7.73 -2.40
C ASP A 28 19.93 -9.19 -1.90
N GLY A 29 18.89 -10.00 -2.00
CA GLY A 29 18.86 -11.40 -1.59
C GLY A 29 18.42 -11.62 -0.14
N ASP A 30 17.97 -10.56 0.52
CA ASP A 30 17.42 -10.62 1.88
C ASP A 30 15.93 -11.00 1.83
N PHE A 31 15.39 -11.50 2.96
CA PHE A 31 13.99 -11.88 3.07
C PHE A 31 13.27 -10.96 4.07
N PRO A 32 12.98 -9.70 3.70
CA PRO A 32 12.25 -8.81 4.58
C PRO A 32 10.77 -9.20 4.66
N ASP A 33 10.12 -8.74 5.72
CA ASP A 33 8.67 -8.72 5.79
C ASP A 33 8.11 -7.78 4.73
N TRP A 34 6.92 -8.12 4.22
CA TRP A 34 6.27 -7.34 3.16
C TRP A 34 4.75 -7.41 3.26
N ILE A 35 4.11 -6.44 2.62
CA ILE A 35 2.66 -6.44 2.35
C ILE A 35 2.43 -6.27 0.85
N GLU A 36 1.36 -6.86 0.35
CA GLU A 36 0.90 -6.64 -1.03
C GLU A 36 -0.28 -5.67 -1.02
N LEU A 37 -0.23 -4.67 -1.90
CA LEU A 37 -1.35 -3.81 -2.22
C LEU A 37 -2.01 -4.27 -3.51
N TYR A 38 -3.32 -4.49 -3.47
CA TYR A 38 -4.10 -4.85 -4.64
C TYR A 38 -5.14 -3.77 -4.93
N ASN A 39 -5.13 -3.24 -6.15
CA ASN A 39 -6.18 -2.38 -6.66
C ASN A 39 -7.31 -3.23 -7.25
N ALA A 40 -8.43 -3.34 -6.54
CA ALA A 40 -9.60 -4.12 -6.97
C ALA A 40 -10.53 -3.38 -7.95
N SER A 41 -10.10 -2.24 -8.51
CA SER A 41 -10.86 -1.48 -9.51
C SER A 41 -10.32 -1.67 -10.93
N ASP A 42 -11.17 -1.35 -11.91
CA ASP A 42 -10.81 -1.37 -13.34
C ASP A 42 -10.04 -0.12 -13.79
N THR A 43 -9.67 0.76 -12.86
CA THR A 43 -8.98 2.03 -13.12
C THR A 43 -7.73 2.16 -12.27
N ALA A 44 -6.69 2.82 -12.78
CA ALA A 44 -5.47 3.06 -12.02
C ALA A 44 -5.73 3.89 -10.76
N ALA A 45 -5.01 3.60 -9.66
CA ALA A 45 -5.24 4.19 -8.35
C ALA A 45 -4.10 5.12 -7.98
N GLU A 46 -4.41 6.41 -7.92
CA GLU A 46 -3.45 7.45 -7.51
C GLU A 46 -3.22 7.39 -6.00
N LEU A 47 -1.97 7.14 -5.58
CA LEU A 47 -1.57 7.01 -4.18
C LEU A 47 -0.73 8.19 -3.66
N THR A 48 -0.59 9.29 -4.41
CA THR A 48 0.09 10.49 -3.89
C THR A 48 -0.62 11.02 -2.65
N GLY A 49 0.15 11.20 -1.58
CA GLY A 49 -0.38 11.68 -0.30
C GLY A 49 -1.04 10.59 0.55
N TYR A 50 -1.11 9.35 0.07
CA TYR A 50 -1.47 8.19 0.89
C TYR A 50 -0.31 7.82 1.80
N GLN A 51 -0.65 7.23 2.93
CA GLN A 51 0.29 6.83 3.96
C GLN A 51 -0.07 5.42 4.44
N LEU A 52 0.96 4.61 4.70
CA LEU A 52 0.87 3.35 5.42
C LEU A 52 1.27 3.60 6.88
N SER A 53 0.59 2.92 7.79
CA SER A 53 0.93 2.91 9.21
C SER A 53 0.43 1.62 9.85
N ASP A 54 1.18 1.11 10.83
CA ASP A 54 0.81 0.03 11.73
C ASP A 54 0.44 0.53 13.14
N ASN A 55 0.40 1.86 13.32
CA ASN A 55 0.23 2.55 14.58
C ASN A 55 -0.99 3.48 14.52
N ASP A 56 -2.03 3.15 15.28
CA ASP A 56 -3.29 3.90 15.30
C ASP A 56 -3.14 5.33 15.85
N ALA A 57 -2.09 5.60 16.62
CA ALA A 57 -1.76 6.93 17.13
C ALA A 57 -0.95 7.78 16.13
N ASN A 58 -0.38 7.17 15.08
CA ASN A 58 0.44 7.86 14.08
C ASN A 58 0.13 7.32 12.68
N LEU A 59 -0.83 7.93 11.97
CA LEU A 59 -1.22 7.49 10.62
C LEU A 59 -0.27 7.95 9.50
N SER A 60 0.87 8.54 9.85
CA SER A 60 1.77 9.23 8.91
C SER A 60 3.19 8.65 8.86
N GLU A 61 3.33 7.34 9.02
CA GLU A 61 4.64 6.69 9.13
C GLU A 61 5.37 6.57 7.80
N TRP A 62 4.72 5.98 6.80
CA TRP A 62 5.33 5.75 5.48
C TRP A 62 4.46 6.35 4.39
N GLY A 63 4.88 7.47 3.83
CA GLY A 63 4.21 8.11 2.69
C GLY A 63 4.59 7.47 1.36
N PHE A 64 3.59 7.24 0.50
CA PHE A 64 3.87 6.84 -0.89
C PHE A 64 4.47 8.00 -1.69
N PRO A 65 5.46 7.76 -2.57
CA PRO A 65 6.03 8.79 -3.43
C PRO A 65 4.97 9.45 -4.32
N ALA A 66 5.16 10.73 -4.61
CA ALA A 66 4.30 11.43 -5.56
C ALA A 66 4.38 10.80 -6.97
N GLY A 67 3.22 10.60 -7.59
CA GLY A 67 3.08 9.95 -8.89
C GLY A 67 2.97 8.42 -8.84
N THR A 68 2.72 7.82 -7.68
CA THR A 68 2.41 6.39 -7.55
C THR A 68 0.99 6.13 -8.07
N ILE A 69 0.83 5.22 -9.05
CA ILE A 69 -0.39 4.96 -9.84
C ILE A 69 -0.65 3.44 -9.96
#